data_AF-A0A5Q4G8D2-F1
#
_entry.id   AF-A0A5Q4G8D2-F1
#
_cell.length_a   1.000
_cell.length_b   1.000
_cell.length_c   1.000
_cell.angle_alpha   90.00
_cell.angle_beta   90.00
_cell.angle_gamma   90.00
#
_symmetry.space_group_name_H-M   'P 1'
#
loop_
_entity.id
_entity.type
_entity.pdbx_description
1 polymer ?
#
loop_
_entity_poly.entity_id
_entity_poly.type
_entity_poly.pdbx_seq_one_letter_code
_entity_poly.pdbx_strand_id
1 'polypeptide(L)'
;MISQRIRTTLLAVLAAGLLAMTSSALAQTISITARMVAGGVNDLQVQWLQDFVIPEFEARNPGVTVNLIEFGGSDEGLKEQYALDLSVGAGADVLGFDGFWIPEFVEGGMLMPLDQVGGAVVDEWEGWDAIPIGLQELTMFEGERYGIALGTDYRMIHVRSDLLEAAGLDASGWQPSSWDELLDAARALKEANPNSYPLQINAGTAMGEATTMQGYFMLLLGTG
;
A
#
# COMPACT_ATOMS: atom_id res chain seq x y z
N MET A 1 -8.56 -1.15 3.06
CA MET A 1 -9.93 -0.97 2.52
C MET A 1 -10.83 -2.09 2.97
N ILE A 2 -12.16 -1.90 2.98
CA ILE A 2 -13.10 -2.85 3.60
C ILE A 2 -13.98 -3.55 2.55
N SER A 3 -14.06 -4.88 2.62
CA SER A 3 -14.85 -5.74 1.72
C SER A 3 -16.36 -5.75 2.03
N GLN A 4 -17.20 -5.95 1.01
CA GLN A 4 -18.67 -6.02 1.11
C GLN A 4 -19.21 -7.18 1.99
N ARG A 5 -18.38 -8.16 2.35
CA ARG A 5 -18.78 -9.30 3.20
C ARG A 5 -19.32 -8.90 4.57
N ILE A 6 -18.90 -7.74 5.11
CA ILE A 6 -19.32 -7.26 6.43
C ILE A 6 -20.85 -7.09 6.52
N ARG A 7 -21.55 -6.81 5.42
CA ARG A 7 -23.02 -6.68 5.40
C ARG A 7 -23.74 -7.97 5.82
N THR A 8 -23.20 -9.16 5.51
CA THR A 8 -23.88 -10.42 5.81
C THR A 8 -23.80 -10.78 7.30
N THR A 9 -22.76 -10.33 7.99
CA THR A 9 -22.55 -10.60 9.43
C THR A 9 -23.32 -9.62 10.32
N LEU A 10 -23.46 -8.35 9.92
CA LEU A 10 -24.14 -7.32 10.72
C LEU A 10 -25.68 -7.35 10.63
N LEU A 11 -26.27 -7.80 9.52
CA LEU A 11 -27.73 -7.86 9.35
C LEU A 11 -28.42 -8.95 10.20
N ALA A 12 -27.68 -9.88 10.79
CA ALA A 12 -28.24 -10.91 11.66
C ALA A 12 -28.55 -10.43 13.09
N VAL A 13 -28.11 -9.24 13.51
CA VAL A 13 -28.18 -8.79 14.91
C VAL A 13 -29.39 -7.88 15.21
N LEU A 14 -30.06 -7.32 14.19
CA LEU A 14 -31.10 -6.30 14.42
C LEU A 14 -32.55 -6.80 14.59
N ALA A 15 -32.80 -8.10 14.69
CA ALA A 15 -34.16 -8.65 14.70
C ALA A 15 -34.54 -9.56 15.91
N ALA A 16 -33.88 -9.45 17.07
CA ALA A 16 -34.33 -10.16 18.27
C ALA A 16 -34.32 -9.26 19.51
N GLY A 17 -35.53 -8.91 19.96
CA GLY A 17 -35.78 -8.03 21.08
C GLY A 17 -35.44 -8.61 22.46
N LEU A 18 -35.13 -7.68 23.37
CA LEU A 18 -35.30 -7.69 24.81
C LEU A 18 -35.59 -9.05 25.49
N LEU A 19 -34.54 -9.83 25.74
CA LEU A 19 -34.45 -10.73 26.89
C LEU A 19 -33.00 -10.78 27.32
N ALA A 20 -32.75 -10.64 28.63
CA ALA A 20 -31.43 -10.68 29.24
C ALA A 20 -30.72 -12.00 28.90
N MET A 21 -29.91 -11.95 27.86
CA MET A 21 -28.93 -12.97 27.50
C MET A 21 -27.58 -12.33 27.83
N THR A 22 -26.83 -12.97 28.71
CA THR A 22 -25.38 -12.81 28.74
C THR A 22 -24.90 -12.97 27.29
N SER A 23 -24.58 -11.86 26.64
CA SER A 23 -24.00 -11.88 25.31
C SER A 23 -22.64 -12.55 25.47
N SER A 24 -22.60 -13.87 25.26
CA SER A 24 -21.39 -14.48 24.74
C SER A 24 -21.15 -13.73 23.45
N ALA A 25 -20.25 -12.75 23.46
CA ALA A 25 -19.76 -12.13 22.25
C ALA A 25 -19.34 -13.32 21.37
N LEU A 26 -20.06 -13.53 20.26
CA LEU A 26 -19.66 -14.53 19.29
C LEU A 26 -18.23 -14.18 18.90
N ALA A 27 -17.32 -15.14 19.04
CA ALA A 27 -15.94 -14.96 18.62
C ALA A 27 -15.95 -14.57 17.13
N GLN A 28 -15.50 -13.36 16.83
CA GLN A 28 -15.47 -12.81 15.48
C GLN A 28 -14.04 -12.81 14.99
N THR A 29 -13.78 -13.43 13.85
CA THR A 29 -12.47 -13.34 13.18
C THR A 29 -12.54 -12.29 12.10
N ILE A 30 -11.66 -11.30 12.16
CA ILE A 30 -11.41 -10.31 11.10
C ILE A 30 -10.17 -10.74 10.35
N SER A 31 -10.22 -10.71 9.03
CA SER A 31 -9.09 -11.07 8.17
C SER A 31 -8.47 -9.85 7.50
N ILE A 32 -7.14 -9.80 7.50
CA ILE A 32 -6.35 -8.77 6.81
C ILE A 32 -5.48 -9.46 5.77
N THR A 33 -5.44 -8.94 4.55
CA THR A 33 -4.50 -9.41 3.52
C THR A 33 -3.82 -8.23 2.84
N ALA A 34 -2.56 -8.39 2.49
CA ALA A 34 -1.77 -7.47 1.69
C ALA A 34 -0.60 -8.24 1.08
N ARG A 35 0.12 -7.62 0.13
CA ARG A 35 1.41 -8.16 -0.32
C ARG A 35 2.47 -7.96 0.75
N MET A 36 2.57 -8.92 1.65
CA MET A 36 3.50 -8.92 2.76
C MET A 36 3.78 -10.35 3.22
N VAL A 37 5.02 -10.63 3.59
CA VAL A 37 5.48 -11.95 4.06
C VAL A 37 6.51 -11.76 5.16
N ALA A 38 6.37 -12.48 6.27
CA ALA A 38 7.37 -12.48 7.34
C ALA A 38 8.74 -12.93 6.81
N GLY A 39 9.78 -12.12 7.04
CA GLY A 39 11.11 -12.34 6.50
C GLY A 39 11.22 -12.17 4.96
N GLY A 40 10.20 -11.60 4.32
CA GLY A 40 10.12 -11.42 2.88
C GLY A 40 9.73 -10.01 2.47
N VAL A 41 8.89 -9.90 1.43
CA VAL A 41 8.37 -8.61 0.97
C VAL A 41 7.58 -7.93 2.09
N ASN A 42 7.81 -6.64 2.32
CA ASN A 42 7.12 -5.84 3.34
C ASN A 42 7.17 -6.45 4.76
N ASP A 43 8.26 -7.14 5.12
CA ASP A 43 8.48 -7.75 6.44
C ASP A 43 8.26 -6.79 7.62
N LEU A 44 8.72 -5.53 7.49
CA LEU A 44 8.51 -4.51 8.54
C LEU A 44 7.03 -4.25 8.81
N GLN A 45 6.18 -4.34 7.79
CA GLN A 45 4.73 -4.19 7.95
C GLN A 45 4.13 -5.41 8.67
N VAL A 46 4.59 -6.62 8.35
CA VAL A 46 4.16 -7.84 9.05
C VAL A 46 4.53 -7.78 10.51
N GLN A 47 5.78 -7.40 10.84
CA GLN A 47 6.25 -7.25 12.21
C GLN A 47 5.44 -6.20 12.97
N TRP A 48 5.22 -5.03 12.37
CA TRP A 48 4.40 -4.00 13.00
C TRP A 48 2.95 -4.47 13.28
N LEU A 49 2.35 -5.21 12.35
CA LEU A 49 1.00 -5.77 12.55
C LEU A 49 0.97 -6.83 13.64
N GLN A 50 1.91 -7.80 13.60
CA GLN A 50 1.94 -8.93 14.53
C GLN A 50 2.38 -8.55 15.93
N ASP A 51 3.39 -7.67 16.07
CA ASP A 51 4.00 -7.36 17.35
C ASP A 51 3.28 -6.23 18.10
N PHE A 52 2.54 -5.38 17.38
CA PHE A 52 1.92 -4.18 17.98
C PHE A 52 0.43 -4.05 17.65
N VAL A 53 0.05 -3.92 16.37
CA VAL A 53 -1.32 -3.51 16.01
C VAL A 53 -2.35 -4.57 16.40
N ILE A 54 -2.13 -5.83 16.02
CA ILE A 54 -3.07 -6.93 16.28
C ILE A 54 -3.20 -7.17 17.80
N PRO A 55 -2.11 -7.32 18.58
CA PRO A 55 -2.22 -7.51 20.02
C PRO A 55 -2.98 -6.38 20.73
N GLU A 56 -2.67 -5.11 20.40
CA GLU A 56 -3.35 -3.96 21.00
C GLU A 56 -4.83 -3.89 20.61
N PHE A 57 -5.15 -4.24 19.36
CA PHE A 57 -6.53 -4.27 18.88
C PHE A 57 -7.35 -5.36 19.56
N GLU A 58 -6.85 -6.60 19.62
CA GLU A 58 -7.55 -7.72 20.26
C GLU A 58 -7.71 -7.49 21.77
N ALA A 59 -6.70 -6.91 22.43
CA ALA A 59 -6.79 -6.56 23.86
C ALA A 59 -7.91 -5.55 24.16
N ARG A 60 -8.15 -4.60 23.25
CA ARG A 60 -9.22 -3.59 23.36
C ARG A 60 -10.59 -4.10 22.90
N ASN A 61 -10.63 -5.21 22.17
CA ASN A 61 -11.86 -5.78 21.60
C ASN A 61 -12.02 -7.26 22.00
N PRO A 62 -12.38 -7.55 23.27
CA PRO A 62 -12.55 -8.93 23.72
C PRO A 62 -13.55 -9.70 22.87
N GLY A 63 -13.15 -10.88 22.40
CA GLY A 63 -13.96 -11.73 21.52
C GLY A 63 -13.76 -11.47 20.02
N VAL A 64 -12.86 -10.56 19.64
CA VAL A 64 -12.40 -10.41 18.26
C VAL A 64 -11.00 -11.01 18.12
N THR A 65 -10.77 -11.75 17.04
CA THR A 65 -9.44 -12.22 16.62
C THR A 65 -9.11 -11.67 15.24
N VAL A 66 -7.82 -11.45 14.96
CA VAL A 66 -7.34 -10.98 13.67
C VAL A 66 -6.49 -12.05 13.00
N ASN A 67 -6.89 -12.44 11.80
CA ASN A 67 -6.14 -13.35 10.95
C ASN A 67 -5.38 -12.58 9.88
N LEU A 68 -4.04 -12.66 9.90
CA LEU A 68 -3.19 -12.06 8.88
C LEU A 68 -2.94 -13.07 7.75
N ILE A 69 -3.31 -12.68 6.53
CA ILE A 69 -3.13 -13.48 5.30
C ILE A 69 -1.96 -12.86 4.52
N GLU A 70 -0.83 -13.54 4.56
CA GLU A 70 0.38 -13.15 3.85
C GLU A 70 0.31 -13.54 2.36
N PHE A 71 0.61 -12.60 1.47
CA PHE A 71 0.68 -12.84 0.03
C PHE A 71 2.08 -12.49 -0.50
N GLY A 72 2.80 -13.49 -1.01
CA GLY A 72 4.17 -13.34 -1.51
C GLY A 72 4.32 -13.17 -3.01
N GLY A 73 3.22 -13.15 -3.78
CA GLY A 73 3.24 -13.01 -5.24
C GLY A 73 3.59 -11.59 -5.71
N SER A 74 3.35 -11.29 -6.99
CA SER A 74 3.48 -9.92 -7.53
C SER A 74 2.24 -9.07 -7.21
N ASP A 75 2.35 -7.76 -7.34
CA ASP A 75 1.22 -6.85 -7.16
C ASP A 75 0.09 -7.13 -8.17
N GLU A 76 0.42 -7.49 -9.41
CA GLU A 76 -0.57 -7.93 -10.40
C GLU A 76 -1.27 -9.22 -9.96
N GLY A 77 -0.53 -10.20 -9.45
CA GLY A 77 -1.11 -11.43 -8.92
C GLY A 77 -2.02 -11.19 -7.71
N LEU A 78 -1.66 -10.24 -6.84
CA LEU A 78 -2.51 -9.84 -5.72
C LEU A 78 -3.81 -9.20 -6.22
N LYS A 79 -3.70 -8.27 -7.18
CA LYS A 79 -4.85 -7.60 -7.79
C LYS A 79 -5.80 -8.59 -8.44
N GLU A 80 -5.28 -9.56 -9.20
CA GLU A 80 -6.07 -10.63 -9.82
C GLU A 80 -6.79 -11.47 -8.76
N GLN A 81 -6.11 -11.83 -7.68
CA GLN A 81 -6.70 -12.55 -6.55
C GLN A 81 -7.82 -11.74 -5.88
N TYR A 82 -7.61 -10.45 -5.64
CA TYR A 82 -8.64 -9.56 -5.08
C TYR A 82 -9.86 -9.46 -6.00
N ALA A 83 -9.66 -9.27 -7.30
CA ALA A 83 -10.76 -9.19 -8.26
C ALA A 83 -11.56 -10.50 -8.28
N LEU A 84 -10.88 -11.65 -8.33
CA LEU A 84 -11.53 -12.96 -8.32
C LEU A 84 -12.34 -13.16 -7.03
N ASP A 85 -11.69 -12.96 -5.88
CA ASP A 85 -12.32 -13.18 -4.58
C ASP A 85 -13.52 -12.26 -4.38
N LEU A 86 -13.36 -10.95 -4.59
CA LEU A 86 -14.43 -10.00 -4.35
C LEU A 86 -15.61 -10.19 -5.32
N SER A 87 -15.35 -10.62 -6.56
CA SER A 87 -16.42 -10.84 -7.56
C SER A 87 -17.42 -11.93 -7.15
N VAL A 88 -17.00 -12.91 -6.36
CA VAL A 88 -17.86 -13.99 -5.84
C VAL A 88 -18.27 -13.75 -4.38
N GLY A 89 -18.03 -12.54 -3.87
CA GLY A 89 -18.27 -12.20 -2.46
C GLY A 89 -17.40 -13.05 -1.53
N ALA A 90 -16.14 -13.29 -1.90
CA ALA A 90 -15.05 -13.89 -1.13
C ALA A 90 -13.98 -12.87 -0.73
N GLY A 91 -12.85 -13.34 -0.19
CA GLY A 91 -11.72 -12.51 0.21
C GLY A 91 -11.72 -12.09 1.69
N ALA A 92 -10.73 -11.29 2.04
CA ALA A 92 -10.53 -10.78 3.39
C ALA A 92 -11.41 -9.57 3.70
N ASP A 93 -11.55 -9.25 4.99
CA ASP A 93 -12.33 -8.10 5.46
C ASP A 93 -11.59 -6.78 5.23
N VAL A 94 -10.27 -6.79 5.45
CA VAL A 94 -9.38 -5.64 5.26
C VAL A 94 -8.31 -5.97 4.23
N LEU A 95 -8.22 -5.15 3.19
CA LEU A 95 -7.25 -5.28 2.10
C LEU A 95 -6.20 -4.15 2.19
N GLY A 96 -4.91 -4.51 2.20
CA GLY A 96 -3.81 -3.63 1.83
C GLY A 96 -3.79 -3.52 0.31
N PHE A 97 -3.85 -2.31 -0.21
CA PHE A 97 -4.37 -2.10 -1.55
C PHE A 97 -3.80 -0.83 -2.13
N ASP A 98 -3.47 -0.86 -3.41
CA ASP A 98 -2.91 0.30 -4.08
C ASP A 98 -3.99 1.32 -4.47
N GLY A 99 -3.76 2.59 -4.15
CA GLY A 99 -4.74 3.66 -4.36
C GLY A 99 -5.22 3.77 -5.81
N PHE A 100 -4.34 3.49 -6.79
CA PHE A 100 -4.71 3.58 -8.20
C PHE A 100 -5.66 2.47 -8.68
N TRP A 101 -5.82 1.39 -7.93
CA TRP A 101 -6.82 0.35 -8.19
C TRP A 101 -8.20 0.69 -7.63
N ILE A 102 -8.33 1.72 -6.79
CA ILE A 102 -9.61 2.05 -6.13
C ILE A 102 -10.71 2.33 -7.17
N PRO A 103 -10.50 3.19 -8.18
CA PRO A 103 -11.56 3.50 -9.16
C PRO A 103 -12.16 2.26 -9.81
N GLU A 104 -11.32 1.37 -10.37
CA GLU A 104 -11.79 0.19 -11.10
C GLU A 104 -12.52 -0.81 -10.18
N PHE A 105 -12.10 -0.95 -8.91
CA PHE A 105 -12.77 -1.84 -7.97
C PHE A 105 -14.06 -1.23 -7.41
N VAL A 106 -14.14 0.10 -7.27
CA VAL A 106 -15.37 0.80 -6.92
C VAL A 106 -16.39 0.70 -8.05
N GLU A 107 -15.99 0.96 -9.30
CA GLU A 107 -16.85 0.80 -10.49
C GLU A 107 -17.31 -0.65 -10.67
N GLY A 108 -16.44 -1.62 -10.32
CA GLY A 108 -16.79 -3.04 -10.27
C GLY A 108 -17.70 -3.43 -9.10
N GLY A 109 -18.05 -2.50 -8.21
CA GLY A 109 -18.91 -2.75 -7.05
C GLY A 109 -18.25 -3.61 -5.97
N MET A 110 -16.92 -3.67 -5.93
CA MET A 110 -16.16 -4.58 -5.06
C MET A 110 -15.71 -3.94 -3.74
N LEU A 111 -15.73 -2.60 -3.64
CA LEU A 111 -15.34 -1.85 -2.44
C LEU A 111 -16.52 -1.06 -1.87
N MET A 112 -16.52 -0.87 -0.55
CA MET A 112 -17.44 0.05 0.13
C MET A 112 -16.67 1.26 0.64
N PRO A 113 -17.27 2.45 0.60
CA PRO A 113 -16.71 3.60 1.27
C PRO A 113 -16.74 3.37 2.79
N LEU A 114 -15.78 3.97 3.49
CA LEU A 114 -15.53 3.74 4.91
C LEU A 114 -16.71 4.19 5.77
N ASP A 115 -17.38 5.29 5.41
CA ASP A 115 -18.55 5.84 6.10
C ASP A 115 -19.74 4.86 6.10
N GLN A 116 -19.91 4.03 5.06
CA GLN A 116 -20.91 2.97 5.04
C GLN A 116 -20.60 1.84 6.01
N VAL A 117 -19.35 1.71 6.46
CA VAL A 117 -18.93 0.69 7.42
C VAL A 117 -18.87 1.25 8.84
N GLY A 118 -18.18 2.37 9.03
CA GLY A 118 -17.96 3.00 10.33
C GLY A 118 -19.03 4.01 10.73
N GLY A 119 -19.88 4.44 9.81
CA GLY A 119 -20.83 5.52 10.02
C GLY A 119 -20.15 6.89 10.13
N ALA A 120 -20.85 7.84 10.73
CA ALA A 120 -20.39 9.24 10.85
C ALA A 120 -19.06 9.41 11.62
N VAL A 121 -18.66 8.44 12.45
CA VAL A 121 -17.39 8.49 13.19
C VAL A 121 -16.18 8.49 12.26
N VAL A 122 -16.35 8.03 11.02
CA VAL A 122 -15.27 8.03 10.03
C VAL A 122 -14.81 9.45 9.76
N ASP A 123 -15.71 10.38 9.50
CA ASP A 123 -15.33 11.78 9.20
C ASP A 123 -14.80 12.53 10.42
N GLU A 124 -15.21 12.11 11.62
CA GLU A 124 -14.77 12.69 12.90
C GLU A 124 -13.48 12.07 13.45
N TRP A 125 -12.90 11.09 12.75
CA TRP A 125 -11.71 10.39 13.24
C TRP A 125 -10.49 11.31 13.24
N GLU A 126 -9.97 11.61 14.44
CA GLU A 126 -8.80 12.47 14.65
C GLU A 126 -7.53 12.01 13.90
N GLY A 127 -7.47 10.73 13.50
CA GLY A 127 -6.36 10.19 12.73
C GLY A 127 -6.19 10.84 11.36
N TRP A 128 -7.23 11.46 10.79
CA TRP A 128 -7.11 12.19 9.53
C TRP A 128 -6.13 13.36 9.62
N ASP A 129 -6.04 14.03 10.77
CA ASP A 129 -5.13 15.16 10.95
C ASP A 129 -3.65 14.74 10.90
N ALA A 130 -3.37 13.46 11.13
CA ALA A 130 -2.03 12.89 11.02
C ALA A 130 -1.66 12.48 9.58
N ILE A 131 -2.62 12.49 8.64
CA ILE A 131 -2.43 12.06 7.26
C ILE A 131 -2.48 13.30 6.35
N PRO A 132 -1.39 13.64 5.64
CA PRO A 132 -1.39 14.73 4.67
C PRO A 132 -2.54 14.61 3.66
N ILE A 133 -3.19 15.74 3.31
CA ILE A 133 -4.37 15.74 2.45
C ILE A 133 -4.14 15.00 1.12
N GLY A 134 -2.97 15.20 0.50
CA GLY A 134 -2.63 14.50 -0.75
C GLY A 134 -2.55 12.98 -0.60
N LEU A 135 -2.19 12.45 0.57
CA LEU A 135 -2.24 11.01 0.84
C LEU A 135 -3.66 10.53 1.11
N GLN A 136 -4.49 11.34 1.77
CA GLN A 136 -5.90 11.00 1.95
C GLN A 136 -6.59 10.84 0.59
N GLU A 137 -6.33 11.77 -0.33
CA GLU A 137 -6.88 11.77 -1.70
C GLU A 137 -6.49 10.53 -2.50
N LEU A 138 -5.33 9.91 -2.26
CA LEU A 138 -4.95 8.64 -2.91
C LEU A 138 -5.92 7.49 -2.60
N THR A 139 -6.65 7.60 -1.49
CA THR A 139 -7.62 6.59 -1.04
C THR A 139 -9.07 7.04 -1.23
N MET A 140 -9.29 8.12 -1.99
CA MET A 140 -10.60 8.66 -2.30
C MET A 140 -10.98 8.45 -3.76
N PHE A 141 -12.28 8.28 -4.02
CA PHE A 141 -12.82 8.24 -5.36
C PHE A 141 -14.23 8.86 -5.35
N GLU A 142 -14.53 9.71 -6.34
CA GLU A 142 -15.82 10.42 -6.44
C GLU A 142 -16.27 11.18 -5.17
N GLY A 143 -15.29 11.66 -4.38
CA GLY A 143 -15.55 12.40 -3.14
C GLY A 143 -15.70 11.53 -1.89
N GLU A 144 -15.70 10.20 -2.04
CA GLU A 144 -15.84 9.24 -0.95
C GLU A 144 -14.49 8.63 -0.54
N ARG A 145 -14.34 8.30 0.75
CA ARG A 145 -13.14 7.66 1.31
C ARG A 145 -13.29 6.14 1.29
N TYR A 146 -12.39 5.42 0.61
CA TYR A 146 -12.41 3.95 0.55
C TYR A 146 -11.31 3.29 1.41
N GLY A 147 -10.32 4.08 1.82
CA GLY A 147 -9.19 3.59 2.60
C GLY A 147 -8.59 4.63 3.52
N ILE A 148 -7.62 4.16 4.32
CA ILE A 148 -6.75 4.98 5.14
C ILE A 148 -5.36 4.78 4.54
N ALA A 149 -4.73 5.86 4.07
CA ALA A 149 -3.40 5.79 3.51
C ALA A 149 -2.37 5.48 4.61
N LEU A 150 -1.65 4.36 4.46
CA LEU A 150 -0.54 4.01 5.35
C LEU A 150 0.74 4.79 5.02
N GLY A 151 0.85 5.24 3.78
CA GLY A 151 2.01 5.97 3.27
C GLY A 151 2.01 5.98 1.74
N THR A 152 3.02 6.63 1.18
CA THR A 152 3.36 6.53 -0.24
C THR A 152 4.88 6.49 -0.37
N ASP A 153 5.36 6.17 -1.56
CA ASP A 153 6.77 6.26 -1.89
C ASP A 153 7.03 7.39 -2.90
N TYR A 154 8.28 7.83 -2.96
CA TYR A 154 8.76 8.78 -3.96
C TYR A 154 9.96 8.16 -4.64
N ARG A 155 10.10 8.37 -5.94
CA ARG A 155 11.27 7.89 -6.69
C ARG A 155 12.34 8.95 -6.64
N MET A 156 13.51 8.56 -6.15
CA MET A 156 14.67 9.43 -5.95
C MET A 156 15.84 8.88 -6.76
N ILE A 157 16.81 9.74 -7.06
CA ILE A 157 18.10 9.30 -7.59
C ILE A 157 18.94 8.82 -6.40
N HIS A 158 19.23 7.51 -6.38
CA HIS A 158 20.12 6.92 -5.39
C HIS A 158 21.53 6.81 -5.97
N VAL A 159 22.53 7.29 -5.22
CA VAL A 159 23.93 7.29 -5.64
C VAL A 159 24.84 6.54 -4.69
N ARG A 160 25.92 6.00 -5.24
CA ARG A 160 27.05 5.45 -4.50
C ARG A 160 28.13 6.52 -4.39
N SER A 161 28.19 7.18 -3.24
CA SER A 161 29.12 8.28 -2.98
C SER A 161 30.58 7.90 -3.19
N ASP A 162 30.97 6.70 -2.77
CA ASP A 162 32.33 6.17 -2.96
C ASP A 162 32.70 6.00 -4.45
N LEU A 163 31.73 5.66 -5.30
CA LEU A 163 31.96 5.57 -6.75
C LEU A 163 32.06 6.94 -7.40
N LEU A 164 31.27 7.92 -6.95
CA LEU A 164 31.37 9.32 -7.41
C LEU A 164 32.76 9.89 -7.08
N GLU A 165 33.25 9.70 -5.86
CA GLU A 165 34.60 10.13 -5.44
C GLU A 165 35.70 9.45 -6.26
N ALA A 166 35.59 8.15 -6.49
CA ALA A 166 36.57 7.40 -7.30
C ALA A 166 36.62 7.87 -8.77
N ALA A 167 35.51 8.45 -9.27
CA ALA A 167 35.43 9.08 -10.59
C ALA A 167 35.82 10.58 -10.57
N GLY A 168 36.24 11.12 -9.43
CA GLY A 168 36.65 12.52 -9.27
C GLY A 168 35.50 13.51 -9.16
N LEU A 169 34.29 13.04 -8.84
CA LEU A 169 33.10 13.88 -8.62
C LEU A 169 32.92 14.20 -7.12
N ASP A 170 32.35 15.36 -6.81
CA ASP A 170 31.99 15.72 -5.43
C ASP A 170 30.75 14.96 -4.98
N ALA A 171 30.93 13.92 -4.18
CA ALA A 171 29.83 13.12 -3.65
C ALA A 171 29.04 13.79 -2.51
N SER A 172 29.61 14.80 -1.85
CA SER A 172 29.03 15.39 -0.63
C SER A 172 27.85 16.32 -0.90
N GLY A 173 27.74 16.83 -2.12
CA GLY A 173 26.68 17.74 -2.55
C GLY A 173 26.15 17.45 -3.95
N TRP A 174 26.37 16.24 -4.49
CA TRP A 174 25.93 15.91 -5.84
C TRP A 174 24.40 15.87 -5.93
N GLN A 175 23.83 16.89 -6.59
CA GLN A 175 22.40 17.03 -6.81
C GLN A 175 22.19 17.49 -8.26
N PRO A 176 22.01 16.56 -9.22
CA PRO A 176 21.84 16.94 -10.62
C PRO A 176 20.54 17.71 -10.81
N SER A 177 20.62 18.80 -11.58
CA SER A 177 19.50 19.66 -11.91
C SER A 177 18.88 19.36 -13.30
N SER A 178 19.56 18.52 -14.09
CA SER A 178 19.13 18.13 -15.43
C SER A 178 19.53 16.69 -15.76
N TRP A 179 18.89 16.10 -16.77
CA TRP A 179 19.30 14.80 -17.32
C TRP A 179 20.73 14.81 -17.86
N ASP A 180 21.18 15.92 -18.43
CA ASP A 180 22.55 16.01 -18.96
C ASP A 180 23.59 15.91 -17.85
N GLU A 181 23.39 16.58 -16.71
CA GLU A 181 24.29 16.47 -15.55
C GLU A 181 24.33 15.05 -14.98
N LEU A 182 23.18 14.38 -14.94
CA LEU A 182 23.10 12.98 -14.51
C LEU A 182 23.84 12.05 -15.49
N LEU A 183 23.66 12.26 -16.79
CA LEU A 183 24.32 11.46 -17.84
C LEU A 183 25.83 11.74 -17.88
N ASP A 184 26.28 12.95 -17.61
CA ASP A 184 27.70 13.30 -17.51
C ASP A 184 28.37 12.60 -16.34
N ALA A 185 27.73 12.58 -15.17
CA ALA A 185 28.21 11.79 -14.04
C ALA A 185 28.27 10.29 -14.36
N ALA A 186 27.25 9.76 -15.04
CA ALA A 186 27.23 8.37 -15.47
C ALA A 186 28.38 8.04 -16.45
N ARG A 187 28.71 8.96 -17.37
CA ARG A 187 29.86 8.82 -18.29
C ARG A 187 31.19 8.84 -17.54
N ALA A 188 31.39 9.75 -16.58
CA ALA A 188 32.60 9.80 -15.77
C ALA A 188 32.80 8.50 -14.96
N LEU A 189 31.73 7.96 -14.38
CA LEU A 189 31.75 6.66 -13.70
C LEU A 189 32.15 5.52 -14.65
N LYS A 190 31.65 5.54 -15.88
CA LYS A 190 31.98 4.54 -16.91
C LYS A 190 33.45 4.63 -17.35
N GLU A 191 33.99 5.83 -17.45
CA GLU A 191 35.40 6.06 -17.80
C GLU A 191 36.33 5.56 -16.68
N ALA A 192 36.00 5.88 -15.42
CA ALA A 192 36.75 5.39 -14.26
C ALA A 192 36.68 3.87 -14.11
N ASN A 193 35.56 3.25 -14.48
CA ASN A 193 35.40 1.80 -14.50
C ASN A 193 34.62 1.31 -15.73
N PRO A 194 35.31 0.85 -16.80
CA PRO A 194 34.66 0.40 -18.04
C PRO A 194 33.70 -0.79 -17.87
N ASN A 195 33.80 -1.56 -16.79
CA ASN A 195 32.91 -2.69 -16.51
C ASN A 195 31.67 -2.30 -15.67
N SER A 196 31.54 -1.04 -15.27
CA SER A 196 30.41 -0.56 -14.46
C SER A 196 29.11 -0.41 -15.26
N TYR A 197 27.99 -0.38 -14.53
CA TYR A 197 26.66 0.02 -15.00
C TYR A 197 26.25 1.28 -14.23
N PRO A 198 26.65 2.46 -14.71
CA PRO A 198 26.63 3.69 -13.91
C PRO A 198 25.24 4.30 -13.73
N LEU A 199 24.26 3.85 -14.52
CA LEU A 199 22.86 4.27 -14.44
C LEU A 199 21.97 3.05 -14.67
N GLN A 200 21.05 2.80 -13.74
CA GLN A 200 20.01 1.79 -13.87
C GLN A 200 18.65 2.48 -13.83
N ILE A 201 17.82 2.16 -14.82
CA ILE A 201 16.44 2.61 -14.92
C ILE A 201 15.60 1.37 -15.26
N ASN A 202 14.41 1.26 -14.67
CA ASN A 202 13.52 0.13 -14.94
C ASN A 202 13.05 0.18 -16.39
N ALA A 203 13.19 -0.94 -17.11
CA ALA A 203 12.87 -1.02 -18.52
C ALA A 203 12.52 -2.46 -18.95
N GLY A 204 11.72 -2.56 -20.02
CA GLY A 204 11.32 -3.82 -20.63
C GLY A 204 10.11 -4.47 -19.99
N THR A 205 9.57 -5.51 -20.65
CA THR A 205 8.33 -6.18 -20.22
C THR A 205 8.50 -7.02 -18.97
N ALA A 206 9.72 -7.51 -18.68
CA ALA A 206 10.00 -8.34 -17.52
C ALA A 206 9.84 -7.59 -16.18
N MET A 207 9.89 -6.26 -16.18
CA MET A 207 9.73 -5.42 -14.99
C MET A 207 8.30 -4.89 -14.79
N GLY A 208 7.34 -5.26 -15.64
CA GLY A 208 5.92 -4.95 -15.45
C GLY A 208 5.60 -3.46 -15.31
N GLU A 209 4.73 -3.13 -14.36
CA GLU A 209 4.33 -1.76 -14.03
C GLU A 209 5.52 -0.83 -13.72
N ALA A 210 6.58 -1.37 -13.11
CA ALA A 210 7.75 -0.57 -12.73
C ALA A 210 8.48 0.06 -13.94
N THR A 211 8.41 -0.56 -15.13
CA THR A 211 8.95 0.05 -16.36
C THR A 211 8.24 1.37 -16.68
N THR A 212 6.92 1.42 -16.51
CA THR A 212 6.14 2.62 -16.79
C THR A 212 6.28 3.63 -15.66
N MET A 213 6.02 3.21 -14.43
CA MET A 213 5.85 4.10 -13.28
C MET A 213 7.16 4.51 -12.60
N GLN A 214 8.20 3.66 -12.67
CA GLN A 214 9.49 3.92 -12.03
C GLN A 214 10.61 4.18 -13.04
N GLY A 215 10.38 3.87 -14.32
CA GLY A 215 11.31 4.12 -15.42
C GLY A 215 10.85 5.27 -16.31
N TYR A 216 9.95 4.97 -17.24
CA TYR A 216 9.54 5.89 -18.31
C TYR A 216 8.93 7.19 -17.78
N PHE A 217 7.98 7.15 -16.85
CA PHE A 217 7.41 8.37 -16.27
C PHE A 217 8.41 9.16 -15.46
N MET A 218 9.33 8.50 -14.75
CA MET A 218 10.39 9.19 -14.04
C MET A 218 11.33 9.91 -15.01
N LEU A 219 11.63 9.31 -16.16
CA LEU A 219 12.39 9.96 -17.24
C LEU A 219 11.64 11.13 -17.88
N LEU A 220 10.33 10.95 -18.14
CA LEU A 220 9.50 11.95 -18.80
C LEU A 220 9.20 13.17 -17.92
N LEU A 221 9.03 12.94 -16.61
CA LEU A 221 8.63 13.97 -15.63
C LEU A 221 9.80 14.46 -14.77
N GLY A 222 10.92 13.72 -14.75
CA GLY A 222 12.10 14.06 -13.97
C GLY A 222 12.97 15.11 -14.65
N THR A 223 13.70 15.87 -13.82
CA THR A 223 14.71 16.90 -14.14
C THR A 223 14.65 17.54 -15.53
N GLY A 224 13.83 18.58 -15.65
CA GLY A 224 13.79 19.52 -16.78
C GLY A 224 12.38 19.91 -17.20
#